data_AF-A0A9D6XGA1-F1
#
_entry.id   AF-A0A9D6XGA1-F1
#
_cell.length_a   1.000
_cell.length_b   1.000
_cell.length_c   1.000
_cell.angle_alpha   90.00
_cell.angle_beta   90.00
_cell.angle_gamma   90.00
#
_symmetry.space_group_name_H-M   'P 1'
#
loop_
_entity.id
_entity.type
_entity.pdbx_description
1 polymer ?
#
loop_
_entity_poly.entity_id
_entity_poly.type
_entity_poly.pdbx_seq_one_letter_code
_entity_poly.pdbx_strand_id
1 'polypeptide(L)' 'MNATLIILGLAVVFVMLTFVSILDAARRDFAEPYMKALWILISAIPVLGFIAWFSLGRKKSLPPSARTVPPE' A
#
# COMPACT_ATOMS: atom_id res chain seq x y z
N MET A 1 -24.38 -3.41 -4.72
CA MET A 1 -23.05 -2.78 -4.97
C MET A 1 -21.99 -3.83 -4.68
N ASN A 2 -21.18 -4.22 -5.66
CA ASN A 2 -20.23 -5.33 -5.47
C ASN A 2 -19.06 -4.86 -4.61
N ALA A 3 -18.85 -5.47 -3.44
CA ALA A 3 -17.78 -5.11 -2.51
C ALA A 3 -16.40 -5.07 -3.18
N THR A 4 -16.15 -5.96 -4.13
CA THR A 4 -14.94 -5.99 -4.95
C THR A 4 -14.70 -4.69 -5.71
N LEU A 5 -15.74 -4.12 -6.33
CA LEU A 5 -15.62 -2.87 -7.09
C LEU A 5 -15.36 -1.68 -6.18
N ILE A 6 -15.94 -1.69 -4.97
CA ILE A 6 -15.72 -0.65 -3.95
C ILE A 6 -14.27 -0.70 -3.47
N ILE A 7 -13.78 -1.89 -3.11
CA ILE A 7 -12.40 -2.09 -2.65
C ILE A 7 -11.41 -1.69 -3.73
N LEU A 8 -11.66 -2.10 -4.98
CA LEU A 8 -10.81 -1.74 -6.12
C LEU A 8 -10.80 -0.22 -6.36
N GLY A 9 -11.98 0.42 -6.33
CA GLY A 9 -12.09 1.87 -6.46
C GLY A 9 -11.34 2.61 -5.36
N LEU A 10 -11.48 2.18 -4.10
CA LEU A 10 -10.74 2.74 -2.97
C LEU A 10 -9.23 2.56 -3.12
N ALA A 11 -8.77 1.38 -3.56
CA ALA A 11 -7.35 1.14 -3.78
C ALA A 11 -6.76 2.09 -4.83
N VAL A 12 -7.47 2.31 -5.94
CA VAL A 12 -7.03 3.24 -7.00
C VAL A 12 -6.96 4.68 -6.48
N VAL A 13 -8.03 5.14 -5.81
CA VAL A 13 -8.08 6.50 -5.24
C VAL A 13 -6.95 6.70 -4.21
N PHE A 14 -6.72 5.71 -3.36
CA PHE A 14 -5.68 5.75 -2.33
C PHE A 14 -4.27 5.84 -2.93
N VAL A 15 -3.99 5.07 -3.98
CA VAL A 15 -2.72 5.14 -4.71
C VAL A 15 -2.53 6.51 -5.36
N MET A 16 -3.57 7.04 -6.01
CA MET A 16 -3.51 8.38 -6.61
C MET A 16 -3.23 9.47 -5.57
N LEU A 17 -3.94 9.45 -4.44
CA LEU A 17 -3.72 10.40 -3.35
C LEU A 17 -2.30 10.31 -2.78
N THR A 18 -1.73 9.10 -2.73
CA THR A 18 -0.34 8.91 -2.28
C THR A 18 0.64 9.60 -3.24
N PHE A 19 0.48 9.41 -4.56
CA PHE A 19 1.31 10.12 -5.54
C PHE A 19 1.14 11.63 -5.47
N VAL A 20 -0.09 12.13 -5.30
CA VAL A 20 -0.35 13.55 -5.12
C VAL A 20 0.36 14.07 -3.87
N SER A 21 0.31 13.34 -2.75
CA SER A 21 1.00 13.72 -1.52
C SER A 21 2.53 13.74 -1.69
N ILE A 22 3.11 12.77 -2.40
CA ILE A 22 4.54 12.76 -2.72
C ILE A 22 4.92 13.95 -3.60
N LEU A 23 4.12 14.26 -4.63
CA LEU A 23 4.36 15.42 -5.50
C LEU A 23 4.21 16.74 -4.75
N ASP A 24 3.24 16.85 -3.86
CA ASP A 24 3.07 18.01 -2.97
C ASP A 24 4.31 18.19 -2.09
N ALA A 25 4.74 17.15 -1.38
CA ALA A 25 5.95 17.17 -0.57
C ALA A 25 7.21 17.46 -1.40
N ALA A 26 7.30 16.97 -2.64
CA ALA A 26 8.44 17.24 -3.52
C ALA A 26 8.47 18.69 -4.03
N ARG A 27 7.30 19.30 -4.26
CA ARG A 27 7.17 20.69 -4.73
C ARG A 27 7.23 21.71 -3.62
N ARG A 28 6.96 21.32 -2.39
CA ARG A 28 7.03 22.20 -1.23
C ARG A 28 8.50 22.53 -0.91
N ASP A 29 8.74 23.81 -0.65
CA ASP A 29 10.01 24.28 -0.14
C ASP A 29 9.99 24.16 1.38
N PHE A 30 10.96 23.41 1.91
CA PHE A 30 11.16 23.26 3.34
C PHE A 30 12.39 24.08 3.75
N ALA A 31 12.37 24.61 4.96
CA ALA A 31 13.50 25.36 5.52
C ALA A 31 14.77 24.50 5.58
N GLU A 32 14.61 23.19 5.79
CA GLU A 32 15.72 22.25 5.92
C GLU A 32 15.55 21.03 4.99
N PRO A 33 16.62 20.57 4.30
CA PRO A 33 16.55 19.43 3.38
C PRO A 33 16.07 18.13 4.05
N TYR A 34 16.41 17.93 5.33
CA TYR A 34 15.99 16.72 6.06
C TYR A 34 14.48 16.65 6.26
N MET A 35 13.81 17.80 6.46
CA MET A 35 12.36 17.84 6.63
C MET A 35 11.66 17.39 5.35
N LYS A 36 12.20 17.81 4.19
CA LYS A 36 11.68 17.38 2.88
C LYS A 36 11.77 15.86 2.71
N ALA A 37 12.92 15.28 3.05
CA ALA A 37 13.11 13.83 2.98
C ALA A 37 12.17 13.07 3.93
N LEU A 38 11.97 13.58 5.16
CA LEU A 38 11.02 13.01 6.12
C LEU A 38 9.59 13.04 5.60
N TRP A 39 9.14 14.16 5.05
CA TRP A 39 7.79 14.27 4.51
C TRP A 39 7.54 13.34 3.33
N ILE A 40 8.50 13.23 2.41
CA ILE A 40 8.41 12.28 1.30
C ILE A 40 8.36 10.83 1.82
N LEU A 41 9.15 10.49 2.83
CA LEU A 41 9.16 9.16 3.44
C LEU A 41 7.82 8.84 4.13
N ILE A 42 7.28 9.78 4.90
CA ILE A 42 5.98 9.65 5.58
C ILE A 42 4.86 9.49 4.55
N SER A 43 4.87 10.30 3.48
CA SER A 43 3.93 10.20 2.38
C SER A 43 4.00 8.86 1.64
N ALA A 44 5.13 8.14 1.68
CA ALA A 44 5.28 6.84 1.03
C ALA A 44 4.77 5.65 1.87
N ILE A 45 4.53 5.82 3.18
CA ILE A 45 4.05 4.76 4.09
C ILE A 45 2.84 3.98 3.55
N PRO A 46 1.78 4.63 3.02
CA PRO A 46 0.63 3.98 2.38
C PRO A 46 1.00 2.89 1.35
N VAL A 47 2.05 3.13 0.57
CA VAL A 47 2.53 2.21 -0.46
C VAL A 47 3.51 1.20 0.11
N LEU A 48 4.41 1.62 1.01
CA LEU A 48 5.38 0.73 1.66
C LEU A 48 4.71 -0.36 2.50
N GLY A 49 3.63 -0.03 3.22
CA GLY A 49 2.84 -1.00 3.97
C GLY A 49 2.23 -2.08 3.06
N PHE A 50 1.75 -1.68 1.88
CA PHE A 50 1.24 -2.62 0.87
C PHE A 50 2.34 -3.52 0.32
N ILE A 51 3.52 -2.98 0.01
CA ILE A 51 4.68 -3.75 -0.47
C ILE A 51 5.12 -4.78 0.58
N ALA A 52 5.22 -4.37 1.85
CA ALA A 52 5.57 -5.27 2.95
C ALA A 52 4.53 -6.39 3.11
N TRP A 53 3.25 -6.05 3.07
CA TRP A 53 2.17 -7.04 3.15
C TRP A 53 2.21 -8.05 2.01
N PHE A 54 2.39 -7.60 0.76
CA PHE A 54 2.51 -8.52 -0.38
C PHE A 54 3.77 -9.38 -0.32
N SER A 55 4.88 -8.83 0.16
CA SER A 55 6.16 -9.55 0.26
C SER A 55 6.10 -10.67 1.31
N LEU A 56 5.39 -10.44 2.43
CA LEU A 56 5.27 -11.40 3.53
C LEU A 56 4.06 -12.33 3.39
N GLY A 57 2.92 -11.79 2.95
CA GLY A 57 1.63 -12.49 2.92
C GLY A 57 1.53 -13.59 1.87
N ARG A 58 2.33 -13.52 0.80
CA ARG A 58 2.33 -14.51 -0.30
C ARG A 58 2.68 -15.92 0.16
N LYS A 59 3.37 -16.05 1.30
CA LYS A 59 3.79 -17.35 1.86
C LYS A 59 2.71 -18.05 2.67
N LYS A 60 1.57 -17.39 2.98
CA LYS A 60 0.58 -17.88 3.95
C LYS A 60 -0.76 -18.32 3.35
N SER A 61 -0.92 -18.22 2.03
CA SER A 61 -2.18 -18.57 1.35
C SER A 61 -2.11 -19.98 0.78
N LEU A 62 -2.81 -20.93 1.40
CA LEU A 62 -3.13 -22.22 0.77
C LEU A 62 -4.43 -22.06 -0.04
N PRO A 63 -4.53 -22.62 -1.25
CA PRO A 63 -5.79 -22.64 -1.98
C PRO A 63 -6.85 -23.37 -1.14
N PRO A 64 -8.14 -22.96 -1.21
CA PRO A 64 -9.21 -23.58 -0.41
C PRO A 64 -9.30 -25.10 -0.55
N SER A 65 -8.88 -25.64 -1.70
CA SER A 65 -8.81 -27.08 -1.98
C SER A 65 -7.79 -27.85 -1.14
N ALA A 66 -6.74 -27.20 -0.64
CA ALA A 66 -5.74 -27.84 0.22
C ALA A 66 -6.20 -28.01 1.67
N ARG A 67 -7.34 -27.39 2.06
CA ARG A 67 -7.89 -27.50 3.42
C ARG A 67 -8.69 -28.79 3.65
N THR A 68 -9.14 -29.46 2.59
CA THR A 68 -10.05 -30.61 2.66
C THR A 68 -9.35 -31.97 2.52
N VAL A 69 -8.01 -32.00 2.42
CA VAL A 69 -7.26 -33.24 2.37
C VAL A 69 -6.96 -33.68 3.82
N PRO A 70 -7.59 -34.76 4.33
CA PRO A 70 -7.27 -35.27 5.66
C PRO A 70 -5.83 -35.79 5.70
N PRO A 71 -5.11 -35.63 6.83
CA PRO A 71 -3.76 -36.18 6.97
C PRO A 71 -3.81 -37.72 6.88
N GLU A 72 -2.89 -38.27 6.10
CA GLU A 72 -2.65 -39.71 5.88
C GLU A 72 -2.01 -40.40 7.09
#